data_AF-A0A933X3A6-F1
#
_entry.id   AF-A0A933X3A6-F1
#
_cell.length_a   1.000
_cell.length_b   1.000
_cell.length_c   1.000
_cell.angle_alpha   90.00
_cell.angle_beta   90.00
_cell.angle_gamma   90.00
#
_symmetry.space_group_name_H-M   'P 1'
#
loop_
_entity.id
_entity.type
_entity.pdbx_description
1 polymer ?
#
loop_
_entity_poly.entity_id
_entity_poly.type
_entity_poly.pdbx_seq_one_letter_code
_entity_poly.pdbx_strand_id
1 'polypeptide(L)' 'MRPRVPRRSRRRERELAQEGRYACGECGEEIVVPIDVSAGAEQSYVEDCPVCCRPHRIHVELDADGSARVWAEPE' A
#
# COMPACT_ATOMS: atom_id res chain seq x y z
N MET A 1 17.64 -11.60 33.86
CA MET A 1 18.30 -11.03 32.66
C MET A 1 17.36 -11.16 31.48
N ARG A 2 16.85 -10.05 30.93
CA ARG A 2 16.10 -10.02 29.67
C ARG A 2 17.00 -9.36 28.63
N PRO A 3 17.22 -9.95 27.44
CA PRO A 3 18.12 -9.37 26.45
C PRO A 3 17.55 -8.02 25.99
N ARG A 4 18.39 -6.98 26.00
CA ARG A 4 18.08 -5.68 25.42
C ARG A 4 18.16 -5.82 23.90
N VAL A 5 17.00 -5.93 23.25
CA VAL A 5 16.90 -5.85 21.79
C VAL A 5 17.46 -4.48 21.36
N PRO A 6 18.39 -4.40 20.38
CA PRO A 6 18.99 -3.14 19.98
C PRO A 6 17.96 -2.27 19.25
N ARG A 7 17.79 -1.02 19.71
CA ARG A 7 16.90 0.00 19.14
C ARG A 7 17.46 0.59 17.83
N ARG A 8 17.62 -0.23 16.80
CA ARG A 8 17.85 0.22 15.41
C ARG A 8 16.57 -0.12 14.64
N SER A 9 15.63 0.80 14.41
CA SER A 9 15.43 1.33 13.04
C SER A 9 14.41 2.48 12.89
N ARG A 10 13.85 3.08 13.96
CA ARG A 10 12.74 4.05 13.84
C ARG A 10 12.99 5.32 12.99
N ARG A 11 14.21 5.57 12.53
CA ARG A 11 14.55 6.71 11.65
C ARG A 11 14.35 6.42 10.15
N ARG A 12 14.28 5.15 9.73
CA ARG A 12 14.20 4.77 8.30
C ARG A 12 12.78 4.41 7.83
N GLU A 13 11.89 4.08 8.76
CA GLU A 13 10.46 3.83 8.51
C GLU A 13 9.62 5.10 8.30
N ARG A 14 10.20 6.29 8.50
CA ARG A 14 9.46 7.57 8.55
C ARG A 14 9.18 8.23 7.20
N GLU A 15 9.73 7.70 6.10
CA GLU A 15 9.60 8.28 4.75
C GLU A 15 9.06 7.27 3.71
N LEU A 16 8.60 6.09 4.14
CA LEU A 16 7.87 5.19 3.25
C LEU A 16 6.40 5.61 3.19
N ALA A 17 5.83 5.64 2.00
CA ALA A 17 4.41 5.88 1.81
C ALA A 17 3.59 4.81 2.55
N GLN A 18 2.77 5.26 3.50
CA GLN A 18 1.89 4.41 4.32
C GLN A 18 0.49 4.29 3.70
N GLU A 19 0.21 5.07 2.67
CA GLU A 19 -1.07 5.15 1.97
C GLU A 19 -0.79 5.39 0.49
N GLY A 20 -1.64 4.86 -0.37
CA GLY A 20 -1.63 5.10 -1.81
C GLY A 20 -3.04 5.36 -2.32
N ARG A 21 -3.14 5.74 -3.60
CA ARG A 21 -4.42 6.08 -4.22
C ARG A 21 -4.51 5.53 -5.63
N TYR A 22 -5.71 5.11 -6.02
CA TYR A 22 -6.03 4.73 -7.39
C TYR A 22 -7.42 5.24 -7.76
N ALA A 23 -7.67 5.45 -9.06
CA ALA A 23 -9.00 5.75 -9.55
C ALA A 23 -9.73 4.45 -9.91
N CYS A 24 -10.93 4.25 -9.39
CA CYS A 24 -11.76 3.11 -9.77
C CYS A 24 -12.19 3.24 -11.23
N GLY A 25 -11.85 2.24 -12.07
CA GLY A 25 -12.23 2.22 -13.49
C GLY A 25 -13.73 2.06 -13.75
N GLU A 26 -14.53 1.67 -12.76
CA GLU A 26 -15.98 1.45 -12.91
C GLU A 26 -16.82 2.64 -12.45
N CYS A 27 -16.52 3.23 -11.29
CA CYS A 27 -17.28 4.38 -10.75
C CYS A 27 -16.56 5.72 -10.86
N GLY A 28 -15.26 5.73 -11.17
CA GLY A 28 -14.46 6.94 -11.32
C GLY A 28 -13.98 7.58 -10.01
N GLU A 29 -14.30 7.01 -8.85
CA GLU A 29 -13.88 7.56 -7.55
C GLU A 29 -12.37 7.35 -7.30
N GLU A 30 -11.72 8.32 -6.65
CA GLU A 30 -10.37 8.16 -6.11
C GLU A 30 -10.44 7.40 -4.77
N ILE A 31 -9.89 6.19 -4.75
CA ILE A 31 -9.86 5.33 -3.57
C ILE A 31 -8.48 5.42 -2.92
N VAL A 32 -8.45 5.64 -1.60
CA VAL A 32 -7.23 5.63 -0.78
C VAL A 32 -7.12 4.27 -0.10
N VAL A 33 -5.95 3.65 -0.20
CA VAL A 33 -5.65 2.34 0.38
C VAL A 33 -4.43 2.38 1.29
N PRO A 34 -4.45 1.66 2.42
CA PRO A 34 -3.28 1.54 3.28
C PRO A 34 -2.20 0.70 2.59
N ILE A 35 -0.93 1.08 2.79
CA ILE A 35 0.22 0.34 2.27
C ILE A 35 0.98 -0.29 3.43
N ASP A 36 1.04 -1.62 3.45
CA ASP A 36 1.88 -2.35 4.39
C ASP A 36 3.30 -2.52 3.84
N VAL A 37 4.21 -1.66 4.27
CA VAL A 37 5.62 -1.72 3.87
C VAL A 37 6.33 -2.99 4.34
N SER A 38 5.75 -3.74 5.28
CA SER A 38 6.32 -4.99 5.77
C SER A 38 6.01 -6.19 4.87
N ALA A 39 5.00 -6.08 3.99
CA ALA A 39 4.58 -7.12 3.06
C ALA A 39 5.46 -7.22 1.80
N GLY A 40 6.46 -6.34 1.65
CA GLY A 40 7.43 -6.37 0.55
C GLY A 40 7.31 -5.17 -0.38
N ALA A 41 8.25 -5.09 -1.34
CA ALA A 41 8.32 -3.99 -2.29
C ALA A 41 7.31 -4.10 -3.43
N GLU A 42 6.84 -5.30 -3.75
CA GLU A 42 5.80 -5.54 -4.75
C GLU A 42 4.69 -6.34 -4.06
N GLN A 43 3.46 -5.85 -4.14
CA GLN A 43 2.31 -6.45 -3.50
C GLN A 43 1.14 -6.43 -4.48
N SER A 44 0.28 -7.45 -4.38
CA SER A 44 -0.96 -7.50 -5.15
C SER A 44 -2.03 -8.22 -4.35
N TYR A 45 -3.20 -7.59 -4.24
CA TYR A 45 -4.34 -8.13 -3.52
C TYR A 45 -5.64 -7.69 -4.17
N VAL A 46 -6.75 -8.36 -3.85
CA VAL A 46 -8.08 -8.01 -4.34
C VAL A 46 -8.85 -7.34 -3.22
N GLU A 47 -9.45 -6.19 -3.52
CA GLU A 47 -10.32 -5.44 -2.63
C GLU A 47 -11.52 -4.90 -3.42
N ASP A 48 -12.68 -4.85 -2.78
CA ASP A 48 -13.87 -4.25 -3.37
C ASP A 48 -13.82 -2.71 -3.27
N CYS A 49 -14.15 -2.02 -4.35
CA CYS A 49 -14.27 -0.57 -4.33
C CYS A 49 -15.34 -0.15 -3.31
N PRO A 50 -15.04 0.72 -2.32
CA PRO A 50 -15.98 1.07 -1.24
C PRO A 50 -17.21 1.86 -1.71
N VAL A 51 -17.18 2.37 -2.95
CA VAL A 51 -18.30 3.11 -3.57
C VAL A 51 -19.21 2.21 -4.41
N CYS A 52 -18.66 1.38 -5.31
CA CYS A 52 -19.45 0.57 -6.24
C CYS A 52 -19.46 -0.93 -5.95
N CYS A 53 -18.75 -1.38 -4.91
CA CYS A 53 -18.66 -2.78 -4.48
C CYS A 53 -18.21 -3.75 -5.60
N ARG A 54 -17.39 -3.26 -6.54
CA ARG A 54 -16.79 -4.08 -7.60
C ARG A 54 -15.39 -4.50 -7.18
N PRO A 55 -15.00 -5.76 -7.41
CA PRO A 55 -13.67 -6.23 -7.07
C PRO A 55 -12.63 -5.59 -7.99
N HIS A 56 -11.54 -5.12 -7.39
CA HIS A 56 -10.37 -4.63 -8.09
C HIS A 56 -9.14 -5.35 -7.57
N ARG A 57 -8.29 -5.79 -8.49
CA ARG A 57 -6.93 -6.19 -8.16
C ARG A 57 -6.07 -4.94 -8.02
N ILE A 58 -5.62 -4.67 -6.81
CA ILE A 58 -4.76 -3.54 -6.47
C ILE A 58 -3.32 -4.02 -6.50
N HIS A 59 -2.47 -3.22 -7.15
CA HIS A 59 -1.04 -3.40 -7.23
C HIS A 59 -0.35 -2.27 -6.47
N VAL A 60 0.65 -2.63 -5.66
CA VAL A 60 1.46 -1.68 -4.91
C VAL A 60 2.93 -1.97 -5.18
N GLU A 61 3.66 -0.94 -5.63
CA GLU A 61 5.11 -0.97 -5.81
C GLU A 61 5.75 0.10 -4.92
N LEU A 62 6.72 -0.30 -4.10
CA LEU A 62 7.52 0.58 -3.26
C LEU A 62 8.85 0.88 -3.94
N ASP A 63 9.09 2.15 -4.23
CA ASP A 63 10.34 2.61 -4.81
C ASP A 63 11.43 2.81 -3.71
N ALA A 64 12.69 2.82 -4.13
CA ALA A 64 13.83 2.91 -3.22
C ALA A 64 13.93 4.27 -2.49
N ASP A 65 13.28 5.31 -3.02
CA ASP A 65 13.17 6.63 -2.38
C ASP A 65 12.07 6.70 -1.30
N GLY A 66 11.25 5.64 -1.17
CA GLY A 66 10.16 5.57 -0.21
C GLY A 66 8.79 5.95 -0.78
N SER A 67 8.72 6.43 -2.02
CA SER A 67 7.44 6.61 -2.70
C SER A 67 6.77 5.26 -3.02
N ALA A 68 5.44 5.29 -3.11
CA ALA A 68 4.67 4.13 -3.54
C ALA A 68 3.86 4.46 -4.80
N ARG A 69 3.85 3.52 -5.73
CA ARG A 69 2.98 3.52 -6.89
C ARG A 69 1.84 2.55 -6.63
N VAL A 70 0.61 3.04 -6.79
CA VAL A 70 -0.60 2.22 -6.64
C VAL A 70 -1.45 2.34 -7.90
N TRP A 71 -1.89 1.21 -8.42
CA TRP A 71 -2.87 1.14 -9.51
C TRP A 71 -3.78 -0.06 -9.29
N ALA A 72 -4.92 -0.07 -9.97
CA ALA A 72 -5.86 -1.16 -9.85
C ALA A 72 -6.48 -1.52 -11.20
N GLU A 73 -6.77 -2.80 -11.37
CA GLU A 73 -7.43 -3.36 -12.56
C GLU A 73 -8.72 -4.07 -12.12
N PRO A 74 -9.82 -3.94 -12.86
CA PRO A 74 -11.04 -4.71 -12.57
C PRO A 74 -10.77 -6.21 -12.75
N GLU A 75 -11.33 -7.04 -11.85
CA GLU A 75 -11.29 -8.51 -11.97
C GLU A 75 -12.52 -9.07 -12.71
#